data_AF-A0A966XIG7-F1
#
_entry.id   AF-A0A966XIG7-F1
#
_cell.length_a   1.000
_cell.length_b   1.000
_cell.length_c   1.000
_cell.angle_alpha   90.00
_cell.angle_beta   90.00
_cell.angle_gamma   90.00
#
_symmetry.space_group_name_H-M   'P 1'
#
loop_
_entity.id
_entity.type
_entity.pdbx_description
1 polymer ?
#
loop_
_entity_poly.entity_id
_entity_poly.type
_entity_poly.pdbx_seq_one_letter_code
_entity_poly.pdbx_strand_id
1 'polypeptide(L)'
;MLFDGSVHQLPDTDPQETQEWLDSLDSIVEVQGKNRARYLLSRLLERARETQVSFPATVSTPYVNTIPAEQEPWFPGDEYLERRIRAYIRWNAAIMVVRANANAEGIGGHLSTFASSASLYEVGFNHFFLSL
;
A
#
# COMPACT_ATOMS: atom_id res chain seq x y z
N MET A 1 13.19 9.65 -11.80
CA MET A 1 13.07 9.41 -10.35
C MET A 1 14.16 10.23 -9.69
N LEU A 2 13.81 11.36 -9.11
CA LEU A 2 14.78 12.25 -8.47
C LEU A 2 14.17 12.74 -7.15
N PHE A 3 15.02 12.77 -6.13
CA PHE A 3 14.91 13.50 -4.86
C PHE A 3 14.18 12.80 -3.70
N ASP A 4 15.00 12.15 -2.85
CA ASP A 4 14.78 11.99 -1.40
C ASP A 4 16.11 11.72 -0.66
N GLY A 5 17.14 11.23 -1.36
CA GLY A 5 18.43 10.91 -0.73
C GLY A 5 19.41 12.08 -0.49
N SER A 6 19.15 13.29 -1.00
CA SER A 6 20.19 14.33 -1.07
C SER A 6 20.36 15.17 0.20
N VAL A 7 19.35 15.31 1.05
CA VAL A 7 19.47 16.10 2.29
C VAL A 7 20.11 15.27 3.41
N HIS A 8 19.77 13.98 3.52
CA HIS A 8 20.40 13.05 4.48
C HIS A 8 21.88 12.75 4.17
N GLN A 9 22.37 13.11 2.98
CA GLN A 9 23.80 13.01 2.62
C GLN A 9 24.61 14.26 2.98
N LEU A 10 23.95 15.35 3.39
CA LEU A 10 24.64 16.51 3.91
C LEU A 10 25.17 16.18 5.32
N PRO A 11 26.42 16.52 5.64
CA PRO A 11 26.92 16.38 7.00
C PRO A 11 26.04 17.23 7.92
N ASP A 12 25.52 16.60 8.98
CA ASP A 12 24.75 17.30 10.01
C ASP A 12 25.65 18.35 10.67
N THR A 13 25.27 19.62 10.47
CA THR A 13 26.05 20.76 10.95
C THR A 13 25.94 20.95 12.47
N ASP A 14 24.86 20.45 13.08
CA ASP A 14 24.65 20.46 14.53
C ASP A 14 23.92 19.19 15.00
N PRO A 15 24.66 18.08 15.18
CA PRO A 15 24.09 16.81 15.62
C PRO A 15 23.42 16.88 17.00
N GLN A 16 23.83 17.84 17.86
CA GLN A 16 23.23 18.00 19.17
C GLN A 16 21.83 18.58 19.05
N GLU A 17 21.66 19.66 18.27
CA GLU A 17 20.33 20.22 18.00
C GLU A 17 19.42 19.16 17.37
N THR A 18 19.90 18.42 16.37
CA THR A 18 19.13 17.33 15.74
C THR A 18 18.66 16.31 16.77
N GLN A 19 19.52 15.89 17.69
CA GLN A 19 19.15 14.93 18.75
C GLN A 19 18.12 15.52 19.71
N GLU A 20 18.24 16.79 20.11
CA GLU A 20 17.28 17.46 21.00
C GLU A 20 15.87 17.52 20.37
N TRP A 21 15.77 17.72 19.05
CA TRP A 21 14.49 17.66 18.33
C TRP A 21 13.89 16.25 18.28
N LEU A 22 14.73 15.22 18.07
CA LEU A 22 14.30 13.81 18.08
C LEU A 22 13.81 13.40 19.47
N ASP A 23 14.57 13.70 20.51
CA ASP A 23 14.21 13.42 21.90
C ASP A 23 12.90 14.14 22.29
N SER A 24 12.71 15.37 21.80
CA SER A 24 11.46 16.12 22.00
C SER A 24 10.27 15.41 21.35
N LEU A 25 10.43 14.89 20.13
CA LEU A 25 9.37 14.13 19.46
C LEU A 25 9.04 12.85 20.22
N ASP A 26 10.06 12.10 20.63
CA ASP A 26 9.89 10.85 21.38
C ASP A 26 9.18 11.11 22.72
N SER A 27 9.57 12.16 23.44
CA SER A 27 8.90 12.55 24.69
C SER A 27 7.41 12.86 24.51
N ILE A 28 7.02 13.48 23.39
CA ILE A 28 5.61 13.76 23.07
C ILE A 28 4.87 12.45 22.80
N VAL A 29 5.49 11.52 22.07
CA VAL A 29 4.90 10.21 21.77
C VAL A 29 4.68 9.42 23.06
N GLU A 30 5.66 9.42 23.97
CA GLU A 30 5.59 8.72 25.24
C GLU A 30 4.56 9.33 26.21
N VAL A 31 4.58 10.65 26.38
CA VAL A 31 3.76 11.34 27.39
C VAL A 31 2.33 11.64 26.89
N GLN A 32 2.18 12.01 25.62
CA GLN A 32 0.90 12.50 25.05
C GLN A 32 0.32 11.57 23.98
N GLY A 33 1.06 10.54 23.56
CA GLY A 33 0.60 9.53 22.62
C GLY A 33 0.72 9.91 21.14
N LYS A 34 0.61 8.89 20.29
CA LYS A 34 0.81 8.98 18.83
C LYS A 34 -0.10 9.99 18.12
N ASN A 35 -1.35 10.14 18.59
CA ASN A 35 -2.30 11.08 17.95
C ASN A 35 -1.86 12.53 18.11
N ARG A 36 -1.34 12.89 19.28
CA ARG A 36 -0.85 14.24 19.55
C ARG A 36 0.46 14.53 18.79
N ALA A 37 1.38 13.57 18.74
CA ALA A 37 2.59 13.67 17.94
C ALA A 37 2.28 13.89 16.44
N ARG A 38 1.36 13.11 15.87
CA ARG A 38 0.91 13.29 14.46
C ARG A 38 0.31 14.68 14.23
N TYR A 39 -0.51 15.17 15.15
CA TYR A 39 -1.06 16.53 15.05
C TYR A 39 0.05 17.58 15.02
N LEU A 40 1.03 17.51 15.93
CA LEU A 40 2.14 18.48 15.97
C LEU A 40 3.01 18.42 14.71
N LEU A 41 3.38 17.23 14.24
CA LEU A 41 4.10 17.06 12.99
C LEU A 41 3.34 17.65 11.80
N SER A 42 2.01 17.47 11.74
CA SER A 42 1.20 18.06 10.67
C SER A 42 1.25 19.60 10.67
N ARG A 43 1.21 20.23 11.85
CA ARG A 43 1.35 21.70 11.97
C ARG A 43 2.75 22.19 11.62
N LEU A 44 3.80 21.44 11.97
CA LEU A 44 5.17 21.76 11.59
C LEU A 44 5.37 21.68 10.07
N LEU A 45 4.83 20.64 9.42
CA LEU A 45 4.88 20.50 7.97
C LEU A 45 4.08 21.59 7.26
N GLU A 46 2.91 21.96 7.78
CA GLU A 46 2.12 23.10 7.28
C GLU A 46 2.93 24.39 7.34
N ARG A 47 3.54 24.70 8.50
CA ARG A 47 4.41 25.87 8.65
C ARG A 47 5.63 25.83 7.73
N ALA A 48 6.28 24.67 7.58
CA ALA A 48 7.43 24.51 6.69
C ALA A 48 7.08 24.82 5.23
N ARG A 49 5.84 24.48 4.79
CA ARG A 49 5.33 24.83 3.46
C ARG A 49 5.13 26.33 3.32
N GLU A 50 4.54 26.98 4.32
CA GLU A 50 4.36 28.43 4.36
C GLU A 50 5.71 29.18 4.27
N THR A 51 6.74 28.65 4.93
CA THR A 51 8.08 29.26 4.96
C THR A 51 9.02 28.77 3.87
N GLN A 52 8.52 28.00 2.89
CA GLN A 52 9.29 27.47 1.75
C GLN A 52 10.53 26.63 2.14
N VAL A 53 10.53 26.05 3.34
CA VAL A 53 11.56 25.11 3.82
C VAL A 53 11.06 23.66 3.83
N SER A 54 9.85 23.41 3.33
CA SER A 54 9.31 22.06 3.17
C SER A 54 9.91 21.35 1.96
N PHE A 55 10.10 20.05 2.09
CA PHE A 55 10.22 19.16 0.93
C PHE A 55 8.87 19.09 0.17
N PRO A 56 8.88 18.85 -1.17
CA PRO A 56 7.65 18.57 -1.90
C PRO A 56 6.89 17.47 -1.16
N ALA A 57 5.59 17.66 -0.92
CA ALA A 57 4.78 16.68 -0.20
C ALA A 57 5.06 15.29 -0.79
N THR A 58 5.71 14.43 -0.01
CA THR A 58 6.00 13.07 -0.43
C THR A 58 4.64 12.38 -0.53
N VAL A 59 4.07 12.37 -1.73
CA VAL A 59 2.92 11.55 -2.11
C VAL A 59 3.28 10.05 -2.08
N SER A 60 4.53 9.73 -1.79
CA SER A 60 4.98 8.37 -1.50
C SER A 60 4.82 8.07 -0.02
N THR A 61 4.00 7.07 0.28
CA THR A 61 4.17 6.27 1.49
C THR A 61 5.43 5.39 1.32
N PRO A 62 6.00 4.85 2.42
CA PRO A 62 7.03 3.83 2.30
C PRO A 62 6.53 2.64 1.48
N TYR A 63 7.42 1.96 0.73
CA TYR A 63 7.08 0.80 -0.09
C TYR A 63 6.86 -0.47 0.75
N VAL A 64 5.86 -0.41 1.63
CA VAL A 64 5.42 -1.44 2.58
C VAL A 64 3.89 -1.43 2.66
N ASN A 65 3.31 -2.48 3.24
CA ASN A 65 1.86 -2.54 3.44
C ASN A 65 1.38 -1.40 4.36
N THR A 66 0.31 -0.71 3.95
CA THR A 66 -0.27 0.39 4.73
C THR A 66 -0.93 -0.10 6.03
N ILE A 67 -1.47 -1.33 6.03
CA ILE A 67 -2.03 -1.99 7.23
C ILE A 67 -0.97 -2.99 7.73
N PRO A 68 -0.44 -2.82 8.96
CA PRO A 68 0.52 -3.75 9.54
C PRO A 68 -0.17 -5.03 10.04
N ALA A 69 0.58 -6.12 10.18
CA ALA A 69 0.05 -7.44 10.54
C ALA A 69 -0.70 -7.45 11.88
N GLU A 70 -0.29 -6.63 12.85
CA GLU A 70 -0.94 -6.55 14.17
C GLU A 70 -2.31 -5.81 14.11
N GLN A 71 -2.57 -5.09 13.02
CA GLN A 71 -3.85 -4.40 12.75
C GLN A 71 -4.66 -5.10 11.65
N GLU A 72 -4.17 -6.23 11.13
CA GLU A 72 -4.87 -7.00 10.10
C GLU A 72 -6.11 -7.67 10.73
N PRO A 73 -7.31 -7.45 10.17
CA PRO A 73 -8.52 -8.09 10.68
C PRO A 73 -8.50 -9.59 10.39
N TRP A 74 -9.28 -10.35 11.16
CA TRP A 74 -9.50 -11.76 10.88
C TRP A 74 -10.18 -11.96 9.51
N PHE A 75 -9.71 -12.94 8.73
CA PHE A 75 -10.26 -13.25 7.41
C PHE A 75 -11.57 -14.04 7.54
N PRO A 76 -12.69 -13.55 6.97
CA PRO A 76 -14.02 -14.12 7.22
C PRO A 76 -14.32 -15.46 6.55
N GLY A 77 -13.52 -15.88 5.57
CA GLY A 77 -13.78 -17.05 4.73
C GLY A 77 -12.95 -18.29 5.07
N ASP A 78 -13.20 -19.37 4.33
CA ASP A 78 -12.34 -20.56 4.32
C ASP A 78 -11.30 -20.41 3.20
N GLU A 79 -10.09 -20.03 3.56
CA GLU A 79 -8.99 -19.80 2.61
C GLU A 79 -8.66 -21.04 1.75
N TYR A 80 -8.82 -22.25 2.30
CA TYR A 80 -8.53 -23.47 1.56
C TYR A 80 -9.59 -23.72 0.49
N LEU A 81 -10.86 -23.58 0.86
CA LEU A 81 -11.98 -23.73 -0.06
C LEU A 81 -11.96 -22.65 -1.15
N GLU A 82 -11.79 -21.39 -0.75
CA GLU A 82 -11.74 -20.25 -1.68
C GLU A 82 -10.58 -20.42 -2.68
N ARG A 83 -9.39 -20.78 -2.21
CA ARG A 83 -8.24 -21.09 -3.09
C ARG A 83 -8.54 -22.18 -4.11
N ARG A 84 -9.26 -23.23 -3.73
CA ARG A 84 -9.68 -24.29 -4.66
C ARG A 84 -10.68 -23.77 -5.71
N ILE A 85 -11.66 -22.98 -5.29
CA ILE A 85 -12.64 -22.37 -6.20
C ILE A 85 -11.93 -21.47 -7.21
N ARG A 86 -11.06 -20.57 -6.75
CA ARG A 86 -10.24 -19.69 -7.61
C ARG A 86 -9.36 -20.48 -8.58
N ALA A 87 -8.81 -21.62 -8.18
CA ALA A 87 -8.05 -22.48 -9.09
C ALA A 87 -8.92 -23.02 -10.24
N TYR A 88 -10.15 -23.46 -9.96
CA TYR A 88 -11.10 -23.88 -10.99
C TYR A 88 -11.51 -22.73 -11.91
N ILE A 89 -11.75 -21.54 -11.36
CA ILE A 89 -12.09 -20.34 -12.15
C ILE A 89 -10.94 -19.98 -13.11
N ARG A 90 -9.68 -19.97 -12.61
CA ARG A 90 -8.50 -19.72 -13.44
C ARG A 90 -8.34 -20.77 -14.55
N TRP A 91 -8.57 -22.04 -14.22
CA TRP A 91 -8.54 -23.12 -15.21
C TRP A 91 -9.59 -22.92 -16.30
N ASN A 92 -10.83 -22.67 -15.91
CA ASN A 92 -11.93 -22.45 -16.86
C ASN A 92 -11.66 -21.23 -17.76
N ALA A 93 -11.18 -20.12 -17.19
CA ALA A 93 -10.81 -18.93 -17.96
C ALA A 93 -9.73 -19.25 -19.01
N ALA A 94 -8.67 -19.97 -18.62
CA ALA A 94 -7.63 -20.39 -19.55
C ALA A 94 -8.18 -21.29 -20.66
N ILE A 95 -9.00 -22.29 -20.32
CA ILE A 95 -9.60 -23.21 -21.28
C ILE A 95 -10.55 -22.50 -22.24
N MET A 96 -11.34 -21.52 -21.78
CA MET A 96 -12.19 -20.72 -22.65
C MET A 96 -11.39 -19.99 -23.72
N VAL A 97 -10.28 -19.35 -23.34
CA VAL A 97 -9.42 -18.63 -24.31
C VAL A 97 -8.70 -19.60 -25.24
N VAL A 98 -8.17 -20.72 -24.74
CA VAL A 98 -7.50 -21.73 -25.57
C VAL A 98 -8.48 -22.31 -26.60
N ARG A 99 -9.70 -22.65 -26.19
CA ARG A 99 -10.74 -23.14 -27.11
C ARG A 99 -11.13 -22.10 -28.17
N ALA A 100 -11.27 -20.84 -27.78
CA ALA A 100 -11.57 -19.77 -28.73
C ALA A 100 -10.48 -19.66 -29.80
N ASN A 101 -9.20 -19.65 -29.40
CA ASN A 101 -8.08 -19.57 -30.32
C ASN A 101 -7.92 -20.84 -31.19
N ALA A 102 -8.33 -22.01 -30.71
CA ALA A 102 -8.35 -23.24 -31.51
C ALA A 102 -9.45 -23.23 -32.59
N ASN A 103 -10.58 -22.56 -32.33
CA ASN A 103 -11.72 -22.51 -33.25
C ASN A 103 -11.62 -21.39 -34.29
N ALA A 104 -10.89 -20.32 -33.99
CA ALA A 104 -10.68 -19.21 -34.90
C ALA A 104 -9.37 -18.47 -34.58
N GLU A 105 -8.53 -18.36 -35.59
CA GLU A 105 -7.26 -17.64 -35.49
C GLU A 105 -7.50 -16.14 -35.30
N GLY A 106 -6.64 -15.49 -34.51
CA GLY A 106 -6.63 -14.03 -34.35
C GLY A 106 -7.64 -13.46 -33.33
N ILE A 107 -8.46 -14.28 -32.66
CA ILE A 107 -9.34 -13.81 -31.58
C ILE A 107 -8.55 -13.30 -30.37
N GLY A 108 -7.41 -13.94 -30.05
CA GLY A 108 -6.55 -13.57 -28.93
C GLY A 108 -7.17 -13.88 -27.56
N GLY A 109 -6.71 -13.17 -26.52
CA GLY A 109 -7.26 -13.25 -25.16
C GLY A 109 -6.22 -12.99 -24.04
N HIS A 110 -6.60 -12.20 -23.04
CA HIS A 110 -5.70 -11.75 -21.96
C HIS A 110 -5.72 -12.69 -20.75
N LEU A 111 -4.98 -13.80 -20.80
CA LEU A 111 -4.86 -14.71 -19.65
C LEU A 111 -4.09 -14.07 -18.48
N SER A 112 -3.00 -13.37 -18.79
CA SER A 112 -2.09 -12.79 -17.79
C SER A 112 -2.78 -11.74 -16.91
N THR A 113 -3.61 -10.89 -17.52
CA THR A 113 -4.35 -9.83 -16.82
C THR A 113 -5.34 -10.40 -15.81
N PHE A 114 -6.10 -11.44 -16.20
CA PHE A 114 -7.00 -12.09 -15.25
C PHE A 114 -6.22 -12.86 -14.18
N ALA A 115 -5.17 -13.59 -14.56
CA ALA A 115 -4.37 -14.38 -13.63
C ALA A 115 -3.73 -13.53 -12.52
N SER A 116 -3.25 -12.32 -12.83
CA SER A 116 -2.66 -11.41 -11.86
C SER A 116 -3.67 -10.78 -10.89
N SER A 117 -4.92 -10.62 -11.32
CA SER A 117 -5.99 -9.95 -10.55
C SER A 117 -7.03 -10.90 -9.94
N ALA A 118 -7.00 -12.19 -10.28
CA ALA A 118 -8.03 -13.17 -9.90
C ALA A 118 -8.25 -13.29 -8.38
N SER A 119 -7.20 -13.12 -7.57
CA SER A 119 -7.34 -13.14 -6.11
C SER A 119 -8.10 -11.93 -5.57
N LEU A 120 -7.90 -10.75 -6.17
CA LEU A 120 -8.60 -9.53 -5.80
C LEU A 120 -10.09 -9.63 -6.15
N TYR A 121 -10.43 -10.16 -7.32
CA TYR A 121 -11.81 -10.39 -7.71
C TYR A 121 -12.51 -11.43 -6.84
N GLU A 122 -11.86 -12.55 -6.52
CA GLU A 122 -12.42 -13.59 -5.65
C GLU A 122 -12.76 -13.03 -4.26
N VAL A 123 -11.84 -12.30 -3.61
CA VAL A 123 -12.13 -11.65 -2.32
C VAL A 123 -13.32 -10.69 -2.46
N GLY A 124 -13.36 -9.89 -3.54
CA GLY A 124 -14.49 -9.01 -3.84
C GLY A 124 -15.82 -9.75 -3.96
N PHE A 125 -15.87 -10.82 -4.76
CA PHE A 125 -17.08 -11.61 -4.98
C PHE A 125 -17.57 -12.34 -3.73
N ASN A 126 -16.66 -12.85 -2.89
CA ASN A 126 -17.04 -13.62 -1.71
C ASN A 126 -17.47 -12.73 -0.54
N HIS A 127 -16.89 -11.53 -0.40
CA HIS A 127 -16.98 -10.76 0.85
C HIS A 127 -17.50 -9.32 0.70
N PHE A 128 -17.62 -8.78 -0.51
CA PHE A 128 -17.93 -7.35 -0.71
C PHE A 128 -19.01 -7.05 -1.75
N PHE A 129 -19.03 -7.75 -2.88
CA PHE A 129 -19.93 -7.42 -3.98
C PHE A 129 -21.36 -7.87 -3.68
N LEU A 130 -22.30 -6.93 -3.79
CA LEU A 130 -23.73 -7.19 -3.64
C LEU A 130 -24.36 -7.41 -5.02
N SER A 131 -25.19 -8.43 -5.16
CA SER A 131 -26.09 -8.55 -6.31
C SER A 131 -27.29 -7.64 -6.12
N LEU A 132 -27.68 -6.93 -7.17
CA LEU A 132 -28.91 -6.12 -7.23
C LEU A 132 -30.17 -6.99 -7.24
#